data_AF-A0A9N8QRF5-F1
#
_entry.id   AF-A0A9N8QRF5-F1
#
_cell.length_a   1.000
_cell.length_b   1.000
_cell.length_c   1.000
_cell.angle_alpha   90.00
_cell.angle_beta   90.00
_cell.angle_gamma   90.00
#
_symmetry.space_group_name_H-M   'P 1'
#
loop_
_entity.id
_entity.type
_entity.pdbx_description
1 polymer ?
#
loop_
_entity_poly.entity_id
_entity_poly.type
_entity_poly.pdbx_seq_one_letter_code
_entity_poly.pdbx_strand_id
1 'polypeptide(L)'
;MSKESFIGGDYIETTGGSAKNFAGANIENSSFANQFTQNGKEGGVTYNVNENAPKIEGGTFGLSYIVVVGTQNYSSSTARNLLLRNVGEGSKLMFVHQALRRMRLNKGAIKFDFLLCATGYSSNQRAAIKEAVENDFGGKYVEVNSANEIINYINTADKNNSGSISEERKNKKIQQLLFYSHGVVGEISLGLAPAGIDITAYSFEKEQAEKLNHEAFSSGGSVYLYSCRSGIGNTSIDKSIFINSEGSRVDPNNRYNILSAESIAQKVANSSKVRVYAFLRRTDYERTLFTTDELCFSDYMKARANKQTSVSNTRCGTTYSHLLDQDTPLTAQEQQRWRNWSAVESNMRKIDDTWFDPDGARHNVGAAPSPEGVPDDMKTFSPM
;
A
#
# COMPACT_ATOMS: atom_id res chain seq x y z
N MET A 1 37.06 23.37 -45.78
CA MET A 1 37.34 24.79 -45.45
C MET A 1 36.01 25.41 -45.07
N SER A 2 35.71 25.47 -43.77
CA SER A 2 35.62 26.70 -42.97
C SER A 2 34.31 27.48 -43.30
N LYS A 3 33.47 27.88 -42.34
CA LYS A 3 33.72 28.31 -40.97
C LYS A 3 32.50 27.99 -40.09
N GLU A 4 32.79 27.67 -38.83
CA GLU A 4 31.86 27.83 -37.71
C GLU A 4 31.46 29.30 -37.55
N SER A 5 30.24 29.54 -37.09
CA SER A 5 29.83 30.78 -36.44
C SER A 5 28.73 30.44 -35.44
N PHE A 6 29.15 30.17 -34.21
CA PHE A 6 28.31 30.20 -33.02
C PHE A 6 28.00 31.66 -32.66
N ILE A 7 26.81 31.93 -32.13
CA ILE A 7 26.53 32.56 -30.82
C ILE A 7 25.01 32.79 -30.68
N GLY A 8 24.44 32.25 -29.60
CA GLY A 8 23.31 32.87 -28.89
C GLY A 8 22.04 32.03 -28.69
N GLY A 9 21.92 31.37 -27.52
CA GLY A 9 20.64 31.06 -26.89
C GLY A 9 20.28 29.58 -26.74
N ASP A 10 20.47 29.07 -25.53
CA ASP A 10 19.77 27.95 -24.86
C ASP A 10 19.21 26.80 -25.70
N TYR A 11 19.92 25.67 -25.63
CA TYR A 11 19.34 24.35 -25.81
C TYR A 11 18.40 24.08 -24.62
N ILE A 12 17.10 24.34 -24.79
CA ILE A 12 16.08 23.78 -23.89
C ILE A 12 15.67 22.43 -24.45
N GLU A 13 16.36 21.41 -23.94
CA GLU A 13 15.87 20.04 -23.89
C GLU A 13 14.60 20.06 -23.01
N THR A 14 13.42 20.12 -23.63
CA THR A 14 12.14 20.14 -22.90
C THR A 14 11.87 18.76 -22.31
N THR A 15 12.54 18.45 -21.19
CA THR A 15 12.02 17.57 -20.14
C THR A 15 10.87 18.31 -19.44
N GLY A 16 9.74 18.42 -20.16
CA GLY A 16 8.63 19.27 -19.79
C GLY A 16 7.86 18.75 -18.59
N GLY A 17 8.10 19.36 -17.43
CA GLY A 17 7.22 19.28 -16.27
C GLY A 17 5.86 19.94 -16.53
N SER A 18 4.82 19.29 -16.01
CA SER A 18 3.56 19.83 -15.47
C SER A 18 2.94 21.08 -16.13
N ALA A 19 1.94 20.85 -16.98
CA ALA A 19 0.76 21.71 -17.08
C ALA A 19 -0.50 20.87 -16.84
N LYS A 20 -0.87 20.76 -15.56
CA LYS A 20 -2.22 20.43 -15.07
C LYS A 20 -3.23 21.42 -15.64
N ASN A 21 -4.39 20.93 -16.08
CA ASN A 21 -5.74 21.44 -15.79
C ASN A 21 -6.75 21.02 -16.90
N PHE A 22 -7.88 20.43 -16.49
CA PHE A 22 -9.09 20.12 -17.27
C PHE A 22 -9.03 19.03 -18.36
N ALA A 23 -9.25 17.78 -17.96
CA ALA A 23 -10.08 16.87 -18.77
C ALA A 23 -10.80 15.88 -17.83
N GLY A 24 -12.06 16.20 -17.50
CA GLY A 24 -13.02 15.19 -17.07
C GLY A 24 -13.37 14.32 -18.27
N ALA A 25 -13.33 13.01 -18.06
CA ALA A 25 -13.55 11.92 -19.03
C ALA A 25 -12.35 11.53 -19.92
N ASN A 26 -11.76 10.38 -19.54
CA ASN A 26 -11.36 9.22 -20.37
C ASN A 26 -10.27 9.43 -21.45
N ILE A 27 -9.39 8.43 -21.68
CA ILE A 27 -8.25 8.54 -22.63
C ILE A 27 -8.14 7.32 -23.60
N GLU A 28 -8.08 7.59 -24.91
CA GLU A 28 -7.80 6.75 -26.09
C GLU A 28 -6.60 7.41 -26.81
N ASN A 29 -5.71 6.67 -27.45
CA ASN A 29 -4.54 7.29 -28.09
C ASN A 29 -4.74 7.34 -29.61
N SER A 30 -4.53 8.50 -30.24
CA SER A 30 -4.46 8.61 -31.69
C SER A 30 -3.19 9.32 -32.15
N SER A 31 -2.67 8.86 -33.29
CA SER A 31 -1.46 9.39 -33.93
C SER A 31 -1.80 9.88 -35.34
N PHE A 32 -1.80 11.18 -35.53
CA PHE A 32 -1.87 11.81 -36.85
C PHE A 32 -0.91 13.00 -36.90
N ALA A 33 -0.14 13.12 -37.99
CA ALA A 33 0.72 14.27 -38.31
C ALA A 33 1.72 14.72 -37.20
N ASN A 34 2.51 13.79 -36.65
CA ASN A 34 3.59 14.07 -35.68
C ASN A 34 3.17 14.76 -34.37
N GLN A 35 1.88 14.66 -34.00
CA GLN A 35 1.38 15.05 -32.69
C GLN A 35 0.76 13.82 -31.99
N PHE A 36 1.15 13.61 -30.73
CA PHE A 36 0.60 12.57 -29.86
C PHE A 36 -0.60 13.14 -29.12
N THR A 37 -1.77 12.50 -29.20
CA THR A 37 -2.97 12.94 -28.47
C THR A 37 -3.59 11.79 -27.66
N GLN A 38 -3.82 12.03 -26.36
CA GLN A 38 -4.51 11.17 -25.39
C GLN A 38 -5.94 11.71 -25.15
N ASN A 39 -6.96 10.87 -25.35
CA ASN A 39 -8.23 11.35 -25.86
C ASN A 39 -9.31 10.27 -25.72
N GLY A 40 -10.19 10.18 -24.71
CA GLY A 40 -10.89 8.89 -24.54
C GLY A 40 -12.31 8.77 -24.07
N LYS A 41 -12.60 7.49 -23.86
CA LYS A 41 -13.87 6.85 -23.52
C LYS A 41 -13.48 5.62 -22.68
N GLU A 42 -13.76 5.48 -21.38
CA GLU A 42 -15.04 5.36 -20.68
C GLU A 42 -14.97 5.95 -19.27
N GLY A 43 -16.08 6.55 -18.79
CA GLY A 43 -16.16 7.44 -17.62
C GLY A 43 -15.35 6.99 -16.40
N GLY A 44 -14.79 7.92 -15.62
CA GLY A 44 -14.43 7.68 -14.20
C GLY A 44 -12.94 7.52 -13.85
N VAL A 45 -12.02 7.23 -14.78
CA VAL A 45 -10.59 7.05 -14.42
C VAL A 45 -9.76 8.26 -14.84
N THR A 46 -9.09 8.90 -13.87
CA THR A 46 -8.15 10.00 -14.13
C THR A 46 -6.74 9.56 -13.76
N TYR A 47 -5.85 9.46 -14.76
CA TYR A 47 -4.45 9.10 -14.57
C TYR A 47 -3.64 10.32 -14.12
N ASN A 48 -3.83 10.75 -12.87
CA ASN A 48 -2.95 11.72 -12.23
C ASN A 48 -1.81 11.00 -11.51
N VAL A 49 -0.65 11.67 -11.39
CA VAL A 49 0.41 11.29 -10.43
C VAL A 49 -0.18 11.49 -9.05
N ASN A 50 -0.38 10.41 -8.29
CA ASN A 50 -0.88 10.54 -6.92
C ASN A 50 -0.06 9.74 -5.92
N GLU A 51 0.12 10.40 -4.78
CA GLU A 51 1.02 10.01 -3.72
C GLU A 51 0.29 9.20 -2.64
N ASN A 52 1.05 8.67 -1.70
CA ASN A 52 0.52 8.01 -0.51
C ASN A 52 -0.54 8.88 0.18
N ALA A 53 -1.45 8.24 0.94
CA ALA A 53 -2.39 8.98 1.79
C ALA A 53 -1.63 10.05 2.59
N PRO A 54 -2.10 11.31 2.59
CA PRO A 54 -1.36 12.39 3.23
C PRO A 54 -1.38 12.25 4.74
N LYS A 55 -0.43 12.92 5.40
CA LYS A 55 -0.56 13.25 6.83
C LYS A 55 -1.65 14.30 6.97
N ILE A 56 -2.45 14.20 8.03
CA ILE A 56 -3.55 15.12 8.33
C ILE A 56 -3.09 16.07 9.43
N GLU A 57 -3.19 17.37 9.15
CA GLU A 57 -2.83 18.44 10.09
C GLU A 57 -4.12 19.00 10.72
N GLY A 58 -4.58 18.31 11.77
CA GLY A 58 -5.78 18.69 12.53
C GLY A 58 -7.03 17.90 12.14
N GLY A 59 -7.66 17.28 13.14
CA GLY A 59 -8.94 16.59 12.97
C GLY A 59 -10.10 17.57 12.91
N THR A 60 -11.04 17.33 12.00
CA THR A 60 -12.30 18.06 11.96
C THR A 60 -13.36 17.31 12.76
N PHE A 61 -14.10 18.02 13.61
CA PHE A 61 -15.24 17.46 14.32
C PHE A 61 -16.27 16.89 13.33
N GLY A 62 -16.84 15.72 13.62
CA GLY A 62 -17.80 15.05 12.74
C GLY A 62 -17.18 14.26 11.58
N LEU A 63 -15.86 14.08 11.55
CA LEU A 63 -15.18 13.20 10.59
C LEU A 63 -14.65 11.92 11.25
N SER A 64 -14.59 10.85 10.48
CA SER A 64 -14.10 9.53 10.85
C SER A 64 -12.96 9.10 9.93
N TYR A 65 -11.96 8.44 10.51
CA TYR A 65 -10.78 7.93 9.81
C TYR A 65 -10.66 6.45 10.13
N ILE A 66 -10.69 5.61 9.10
CA ILE A 66 -10.76 4.15 9.26
C ILE A 66 -9.57 3.51 8.57
N VAL A 67 -8.92 2.58 9.26
CA VAL A 67 -7.92 1.69 8.67
C VAL A 67 -8.40 0.25 8.80
N VAL A 68 -8.47 -0.45 7.67
CA VAL A 68 -8.81 -1.87 7.57
C VAL A 68 -7.53 -2.65 7.32
N VAL A 69 -7.29 -3.67 8.14
CA VAL A 69 -6.06 -4.44 8.17
C VAL A 69 -6.38 -5.90 7.91
N GLY A 70 -5.96 -6.39 6.74
CA GLY A 70 -6.08 -7.79 6.37
C GLY A 70 -5.12 -8.68 7.16
N THR A 71 -5.27 -9.99 6.99
CA THR A 71 -4.40 -11.00 7.61
C THR A 71 -3.38 -11.57 6.63
N GLN A 72 -2.19 -11.89 7.13
CA GLN A 72 -1.10 -12.50 6.37
C GLN A 72 -0.72 -13.85 6.98
N ASN A 73 -1.50 -14.89 6.66
CA ASN A 73 -1.30 -16.22 7.23
C ASN A 73 -0.39 -17.11 6.37
N TYR A 74 -0.34 -16.87 5.06
CA TYR A 74 0.30 -17.78 4.11
C TYR A 74 1.11 -17.02 3.08
N SER A 75 2.18 -17.63 2.61
CA SER A 75 3.04 -17.00 1.61
C SER A 75 2.33 -17.02 0.25
N SER A 76 2.64 -16.10 -0.66
CA SER A 76 2.09 -16.15 -2.03
C SER A 76 2.65 -17.31 -2.88
N SER A 77 3.59 -18.11 -2.34
CA SER A 77 4.15 -19.30 -3.00
C SER A 77 3.36 -20.56 -2.64
N THR A 78 2.72 -21.18 -3.65
CA THR A 78 2.04 -22.47 -3.55
C THR A 78 2.92 -23.56 -2.94
N ALA A 79 4.23 -23.58 -3.27
CA ALA A 79 5.18 -24.56 -2.76
C ALA A 79 5.46 -24.40 -1.24
N ARG A 80 5.49 -23.16 -0.74
CA ARG A 80 5.63 -22.90 0.72
C ARG A 80 4.35 -23.21 1.49
N ASN A 81 3.19 -22.96 0.88
CA ASN A 81 1.89 -23.24 1.48
C ASN A 81 1.61 -24.75 1.56
N LEU A 82 2.07 -25.53 0.57
CA LEU A 82 1.96 -27.00 0.57
C LEU A 82 2.72 -27.66 1.74
N LEU A 83 3.76 -26.97 2.26
CA LEU A 83 4.54 -27.41 3.41
C LEU A 83 4.04 -26.84 4.74
N LEU A 84 2.86 -26.20 4.78
CA LEU A 84 2.29 -25.53 5.97
C LEU A 84 3.28 -24.55 6.64
N ARG A 85 4.25 -24.01 5.90
CA ARG A 85 5.20 -23.05 6.47
C ARG A 85 4.51 -21.70 6.57
N ASN A 86 4.32 -21.22 7.79
CA ASN A 86 3.93 -19.85 8.08
C ASN A 86 4.82 -18.87 7.31
N VAL A 87 4.27 -17.71 6.97
CA VAL A 87 5.06 -16.57 6.48
C VAL A 87 6.21 -16.27 7.43
N GLY A 88 7.34 -15.78 6.91
CA GLY A 88 8.51 -15.49 7.75
C GLY A 88 8.18 -14.52 8.89
N GLU A 89 8.97 -14.58 9.97
CA GLU A 89 8.76 -13.81 11.21
C GLU A 89 8.62 -12.28 11.01
N GLY A 90 9.16 -11.74 9.92
CA GLY A 90 9.05 -10.32 9.57
C GLY A 90 7.84 -9.95 8.70
N SER A 91 7.12 -10.94 8.15
CA SER A 91 6.07 -10.73 7.15
C SER A 91 4.66 -10.81 7.74
N LYS A 92 4.47 -11.54 8.84
CA LYS A 92 3.15 -11.80 9.45
C LYS A 92 2.37 -10.53 9.84
N LEU A 93 3.06 -9.53 10.37
CA LEU A 93 2.46 -8.27 10.84
C LEU A 93 2.64 -7.11 9.85
N MET A 94 2.99 -7.37 8.58
CA MET A 94 3.30 -6.31 7.62
C MET A 94 2.17 -5.28 7.43
N PHE A 95 0.91 -5.71 7.38
CA PHE A 95 -0.25 -4.83 7.23
C PHE A 95 -0.52 -4.04 8.52
N VAL A 96 -0.43 -4.71 9.66
CA VAL A 96 -0.53 -4.10 10.99
C VAL A 96 0.52 -2.99 11.14
N HIS A 97 1.77 -3.26 10.79
CA HIS A 97 2.84 -2.27 10.88
C HIS A 97 2.55 -1.05 10.00
N GLN A 98 2.01 -1.22 8.80
CA GLN A 98 1.60 -0.07 7.97
C GLN A 98 0.46 0.74 8.58
N ALA A 99 -0.52 0.09 9.19
CA ALA A 99 -1.60 0.76 9.89
C ALA A 99 -1.08 1.53 11.12
N LEU A 100 -0.20 0.92 11.94
CA LEU A 100 0.42 1.60 13.08
C LEU A 100 1.30 2.78 12.64
N ARG A 101 2.04 2.64 11.53
CA ARG A 101 2.76 3.76 10.91
C ARG A 101 1.82 4.92 10.58
N ARG A 102 0.67 4.62 9.98
CA ARG A 102 -0.36 5.61 9.64
C ARG A 102 -0.85 6.33 10.89
N MET A 103 -1.09 5.61 11.98
CA MET A 103 -1.48 6.21 13.26
C MET A 103 -0.35 7.06 13.85
N ARG A 104 0.90 6.59 13.85
CA ARG A 104 2.08 7.32 14.32
C ARG A 104 2.27 8.65 13.61
N LEU A 105 2.17 8.66 12.28
CA LEU A 105 2.31 9.90 11.48
C LEU A 105 1.25 10.95 11.79
N ASN A 106 0.10 10.52 12.32
CA ASN A 106 -1.05 11.37 12.62
C ASN A 106 -1.32 11.49 14.13
N LYS A 107 -0.38 11.03 14.97
CA LYS A 107 -0.53 11.04 16.43
C LYS A 107 -0.77 12.46 16.91
N GLY A 108 -1.80 12.63 17.74
CA GLY A 108 -2.23 13.93 18.27
C GLY A 108 -3.10 14.78 17.32
N ALA A 109 -3.14 14.46 16.02
CA ALA A 109 -3.98 15.18 15.06
C ALA A 109 -5.36 14.51 14.88
N ILE A 110 -5.38 13.19 14.67
CA ILE A 110 -6.59 12.39 14.48
C ILE A 110 -6.47 11.04 15.16
N LYS A 111 -7.62 10.41 15.38
CA LYS A 111 -7.74 9.04 15.89
C LYS A 111 -8.34 8.16 14.80
N PHE A 112 -7.80 6.94 14.67
CA PHE A 112 -8.30 5.95 13.70
C PHE A 112 -9.17 4.91 14.39
N ASP A 113 -10.23 4.51 13.70
CA ASP A 113 -10.87 3.22 13.92
C ASP A 113 -10.04 2.16 13.18
N PHE A 114 -9.47 1.23 13.92
CA PHE A 114 -8.60 0.16 13.45
C PHE A 114 -9.39 -1.15 13.37
N LEU A 115 -9.75 -1.55 12.15
CA LEU A 115 -10.49 -2.78 11.87
C LEU A 115 -9.51 -3.89 11.52
N LEU A 116 -9.31 -4.85 12.42
CA LEU A 116 -8.43 -6.00 12.22
C LEU A 116 -9.23 -7.22 11.77
N CYS A 117 -8.90 -7.77 10.60
CA CYS A 117 -9.30 -9.12 10.22
C CYS A 117 -8.60 -10.12 11.16
N ALA A 118 -9.31 -10.56 12.20
CA ALA A 118 -8.68 -11.22 13.34
C ALA A 118 -8.17 -12.63 13.03
N THR A 119 -8.72 -13.28 12.01
CA THR A 119 -8.39 -14.68 11.69
C THR A 119 -6.91 -14.86 11.36
N GLY A 120 -6.27 -15.74 12.13
CA GLY A 120 -4.88 -16.14 11.96
C GLY A 120 -3.85 -15.26 12.67
N TYR A 121 -4.29 -14.20 13.37
CA TYR A 121 -3.49 -13.60 14.43
C TYR A 121 -3.74 -14.34 15.76
N SER A 122 -2.68 -14.62 16.50
CA SER A 122 -2.81 -15.24 17.84
C SER A 122 -3.48 -14.28 18.82
N SER A 123 -3.93 -14.78 19.98
CA SER A 123 -4.42 -13.92 21.06
C SER A 123 -3.36 -12.93 21.55
N ASN A 124 -2.10 -13.35 21.64
CA ASN A 124 -0.98 -12.51 22.08
C ASN A 124 -0.70 -11.38 21.07
N GLN A 125 -0.70 -11.71 19.78
CA GLN A 125 -0.55 -10.74 18.70
C GLN A 125 -1.70 -9.72 18.73
N ARG A 126 -2.95 -10.18 18.82
CA ARG A 126 -4.12 -9.29 18.89
C ARG A 126 -4.08 -8.38 20.12
N ALA A 127 -3.68 -8.90 21.28
CA ALA A 127 -3.52 -8.11 22.50
C ALA A 127 -2.48 -7.01 22.34
N ALA A 128 -1.32 -7.31 21.76
CA ALA A 128 -0.27 -6.32 21.52
C ALA A 128 -0.63 -5.28 20.46
N ILE A 129 -1.37 -5.67 19.42
CA ILE A 129 -1.91 -4.73 18.43
C ILE A 129 -2.91 -3.80 19.10
N LYS A 130 -3.85 -4.34 19.87
CA LYS A 130 -4.83 -3.57 20.62
C LYS A 130 -4.16 -2.58 21.57
N GLU A 131 -3.16 -3.03 22.33
CA GLU A 131 -2.36 -2.18 23.22
C GLU A 131 -1.78 -0.99 22.46
N ALA A 132 -1.09 -1.21 21.33
CA ALA A 132 -0.52 -0.12 20.54
C ALA A 132 -1.61 0.83 20.00
N VAL A 133 -2.70 0.28 19.45
CA VAL A 133 -3.80 1.09 18.89
C VAL A 133 -4.46 1.97 19.94
N GLU A 134 -4.83 1.41 21.10
CA GLU A 134 -5.63 2.09 22.11
C GLU A 134 -4.75 2.92 23.07
N ASN A 135 -3.62 2.39 23.53
CA ASN A 135 -2.79 3.06 24.53
C ASN A 135 -1.78 4.02 23.91
N ASP A 136 -1.09 3.60 22.84
CA ASP A 136 -0.01 4.43 22.26
C ASP A 136 -0.54 5.49 21.30
N PHE A 137 -1.64 5.19 20.61
CA PHE A 137 -2.22 6.08 19.59
C PHE A 137 -3.64 6.58 19.90
N GLY A 138 -4.31 6.05 20.93
CA GLY A 138 -5.64 6.52 21.34
C GLY A 138 -6.76 6.24 20.32
N GLY A 139 -6.55 5.27 19.42
CA GLY A 139 -7.53 4.82 18.43
C GLY A 139 -8.57 3.86 19.02
N LYS A 140 -9.48 3.39 18.17
CA LYS A 140 -10.49 2.38 18.51
C LYS A 140 -10.12 1.06 17.83
N TYR A 141 -9.93 0.00 18.60
CA TYR A 141 -9.63 -1.33 18.06
C TYR A 141 -10.93 -2.13 17.85
N VAL A 142 -11.12 -2.67 16.64
CA VAL A 142 -12.31 -3.44 16.26
C VAL A 142 -11.88 -4.71 15.54
N GLU A 143 -12.22 -5.87 16.08
CA GLU A 143 -12.01 -7.14 15.38
C GLU A 143 -13.18 -7.43 14.44
N VAL A 144 -12.87 -7.75 13.19
CA VAL A 144 -13.85 -8.12 12.16
C VAL A 144 -13.55 -9.53 11.64
N ASN A 145 -14.61 -10.30 11.38
CA ASN A 145 -14.48 -11.68 10.90
C ASN A 145 -14.95 -11.89 9.45
N SER A 146 -15.42 -10.83 8.79
CA SER A 146 -15.84 -10.89 7.39
C SER A 146 -15.83 -9.50 6.72
N ALA A 147 -15.87 -9.49 5.39
CA ALA A 147 -16.10 -8.30 4.58
C ALA A 147 -17.46 -7.66 4.88
N ASN A 148 -18.49 -8.46 5.23
CA ASN A 148 -19.78 -7.92 5.66
C ASN A 148 -19.66 -7.16 6.98
N GLU A 149 -18.91 -7.66 7.97
CA GLU A 149 -18.66 -6.92 9.22
C GLU A 149 -17.91 -5.59 8.97
N ILE A 150 -17.00 -5.56 7.99
CA ILE A 150 -16.32 -4.33 7.57
C ILE A 150 -17.30 -3.35 6.93
N ILE A 151 -18.16 -3.81 6.01
CA ILE A 151 -19.18 -2.98 5.36
C ILE A 151 -20.16 -2.44 6.38
N ASN A 152 -20.65 -3.28 7.30
CA ASN A 152 -21.50 -2.88 8.41
C ASN A 152 -20.86 -1.75 9.20
N TYR A 153 -19.59 -1.89 9.57
CA TYR A 153 -18.87 -0.86 10.31
C TYR A 153 -18.68 0.44 9.50
N ILE A 154 -18.36 0.33 8.20
CA ILE A 154 -18.24 1.47 7.30
C ILE A 154 -19.58 2.22 7.25
N ASN A 155 -20.70 1.51 7.06
CA ASN A 155 -22.02 2.12 6.93
C ASN A 155 -22.63 2.58 8.26
N THR A 156 -22.25 1.99 9.40
CA THR A 156 -23.01 2.20 10.65
C THR A 156 -22.16 2.53 11.88
N ALA A 157 -20.83 2.45 11.79
CA ALA A 157 -19.89 2.50 12.93
C ALA A 157 -20.03 1.33 13.94
N ASP A 158 -20.81 0.31 13.60
CA ASP A 158 -20.97 -0.94 14.34
C ASP A 158 -20.90 -2.13 13.38
N LYS A 159 -19.96 -3.04 13.63
CA LYS A 159 -19.74 -4.22 12.78
C LYS A 159 -20.92 -5.20 12.79
N ASN A 160 -21.75 -5.17 13.85
CA ASN A 160 -22.89 -6.07 14.02
C ASN A 160 -24.18 -5.48 13.45
N ASN A 161 -24.18 -4.22 13.04
CA ASN A 161 -25.36 -3.55 12.49
C ASN A 161 -25.36 -3.66 10.95
N SER A 162 -26.24 -4.51 10.43
CA SER A 162 -26.42 -4.74 8.98
C SER A 162 -27.35 -3.72 8.29
N GLY A 163 -27.72 -2.64 8.99
CA GLY A 163 -28.46 -1.54 8.40
C GLY A 163 -27.69 -0.85 7.27
N SER A 164 -28.42 -0.20 6.36
CA SER A 164 -27.82 0.50 5.23
C SER A 164 -27.01 1.74 5.62
N ILE A 165 -27.40 2.42 6.70
CA ILE A 165 -26.72 3.59 7.28
C ILE A 165 -27.22 3.79 8.73
N SER A 166 -26.37 4.24 9.66
CA SER A 166 -26.79 4.65 11.01
C SER A 166 -26.76 6.18 11.18
N GLU A 167 -27.52 6.69 12.15
CA GLU A 167 -27.45 8.11 12.52
C GLU A 167 -26.07 8.50 13.06
N GLU A 168 -25.36 7.59 13.74
CA GLU A 168 -23.97 7.85 14.13
C GLU A 168 -23.09 8.09 12.90
N ARG A 169 -23.22 7.25 11.86
CA ARG A 169 -22.41 7.38 10.66
C ARG A 169 -22.76 8.64 9.86
N LYS A 170 -24.04 9.03 9.79
CA LYS A 170 -24.44 10.31 9.15
C LYS A 170 -23.81 11.53 9.83
N ASN A 171 -23.64 11.47 11.15
CA ASN A 171 -23.01 12.53 11.94
C ASN A 171 -21.47 12.46 11.97
N LYS A 172 -20.88 11.28 11.74
CA LYS A 172 -19.44 11.03 11.72
C LYS A 172 -19.01 10.42 10.39
N LYS A 173 -19.05 11.23 9.34
CA LYS A 173 -18.77 10.78 7.97
C LYS A 173 -17.31 10.43 7.77
N ILE A 174 -17.05 9.45 6.92
CA ILE A 174 -15.70 8.97 6.63
C ILE A 174 -14.98 9.99 5.75
N GLN A 175 -13.85 10.49 6.27
CA GLN A 175 -12.94 11.38 5.56
C GLN A 175 -11.80 10.59 4.90
N GLN A 176 -11.34 9.53 5.55
CA GLN A 176 -10.31 8.65 4.99
C GLN A 176 -10.59 7.20 5.36
N LEU A 177 -10.52 6.33 4.35
CA LEU A 177 -10.59 4.88 4.52
C LEU A 177 -9.35 4.27 3.86
N LEU A 178 -8.58 3.48 4.61
CA LEU A 178 -7.38 2.83 4.08
C LEU A 178 -7.52 1.31 4.23
N PHE A 179 -7.14 0.57 3.18
CA PHE A 179 -7.02 -0.88 3.21
C PHE A 179 -5.55 -1.27 3.09
N TYR A 180 -5.01 -1.96 4.09
CA TYR A 180 -3.71 -2.63 4.02
C TYR A 180 -3.96 -4.13 3.96
N SER A 181 -3.81 -4.73 2.78
CA SER A 181 -4.21 -6.12 2.55
C SER A 181 -3.51 -6.74 1.34
N HIS A 182 -3.84 -8.01 1.08
CA HIS A 182 -3.60 -8.61 -0.22
C HIS A 182 -4.56 -8.06 -1.27
N GLY A 183 -4.25 -8.35 -2.52
CA GLY A 183 -5.12 -8.04 -3.64
C GLY A 183 -4.89 -9.00 -4.80
N VAL A 184 -5.98 -9.35 -5.45
CA VAL A 184 -5.99 -9.97 -6.77
C VAL A 184 -6.87 -9.10 -7.67
N VAL A 185 -6.80 -9.34 -8.98
CA VAL A 185 -7.61 -8.56 -9.92
C VAL A 185 -9.09 -8.77 -9.58
N GLY A 186 -9.82 -7.68 -9.35
CA GLY A 186 -11.24 -7.71 -8.99
C GLY A 186 -11.56 -7.86 -7.49
N GLU A 187 -10.56 -8.01 -6.61
CA GLU A 187 -10.79 -8.32 -5.20
C GLU A 187 -9.79 -7.60 -4.27
N ILE A 188 -10.30 -6.99 -3.20
CA ILE A 188 -9.51 -6.64 -2.01
C ILE A 188 -9.53 -7.87 -1.09
N SER A 189 -8.45 -8.65 -1.15
CA SER A 189 -8.35 -9.92 -0.43
C SER A 189 -7.85 -9.68 1.00
N LEU A 190 -8.76 -9.71 1.96
CA LEU A 190 -8.47 -9.37 3.37
C LEU A 190 -7.98 -10.55 4.19
N GLY A 191 -7.97 -11.74 3.60
CA GLY A 191 -7.20 -12.87 4.08
C GLY A 191 -6.72 -13.70 2.90
N LEU A 192 -5.62 -14.40 3.11
CA LEU A 192 -5.23 -15.54 2.27
C LEU A 192 -5.34 -16.81 3.12
N ALA A 193 -5.76 -17.91 2.51
CA ALA A 193 -5.81 -19.23 3.12
C ALA A 193 -5.04 -20.24 2.27
N PRO A 194 -4.63 -21.39 2.82
CA PRO A 194 -4.09 -22.48 2.03
C PRO A 194 -5.17 -22.99 1.07
N ALA A 195 -4.73 -23.66 0.02
CA ALA A 195 -5.64 -24.44 -0.83
C ALA A 195 -6.47 -25.39 0.05
N GLY A 196 -7.81 -25.30 -0.05
CA GLY A 196 -8.76 -26.15 0.68
C GLY A 196 -9.37 -25.55 1.95
N ILE A 197 -8.93 -24.36 2.39
CA ILE A 197 -9.63 -23.60 3.44
C ILE A 197 -10.32 -22.41 2.80
N ASP A 198 -11.64 -22.40 2.87
CA ASP A 198 -12.45 -21.28 2.40
C ASP A 198 -12.37 -20.12 3.40
N ILE A 199 -11.83 -18.99 2.96
CA ILE A 199 -11.86 -17.70 3.68
C ILE A 199 -12.54 -16.61 2.85
N THR A 200 -13.42 -16.99 1.92
CA THR A 200 -14.26 -16.06 1.13
C THR A 200 -15.01 -15.07 2.00
N ALA A 201 -15.20 -15.36 3.30
CA ALA A 201 -15.67 -14.40 4.29
C ALA A 201 -14.88 -13.08 4.29
N TYR A 202 -13.58 -13.09 3.98
CA TYR A 202 -12.71 -11.91 3.85
C TYR A 202 -12.53 -11.42 2.40
N SER A 203 -13.32 -11.93 1.46
CA SER A 203 -13.31 -11.44 0.09
C SER A 203 -14.16 -10.18 -0.02
N PHE A 204 -13.54 -9.07 -0.43
CA PHE A 204 -14.24 -7.83 -0.75
C PHE A 204 -14.21 -7.64 -2.27
N GLU A 205 -15.25 -8.13 -2.91
CA GLU A 205 -15.46 -8.13 -4.36
C GLU A 205 -16.50 -7.07 -4.76
N LYS A 206 -17.03 -7.19 -5.98
CA LYS A 206 -18.02 -6.29 -6.54
C LYS A 206 -19.27 -6.20 -5.66
N GLU A 207 -19.80 -7.33 -5.20
CA GLU A 207 -21.03 -7.42 -4.40
C GLU A 207 -20.87 -6.72 -3.04
N GLN A 208 -19.65 -6.74 -2.50
CA GLN A 208 -19.30 -6.04 -1.26
C GLN A 208 -19.15 -4.53 -1.51
N ALA A 209 -18.49 -4.14 -2.61
CA ALA A 209 -18.37 -2.75 -3.00
C ALA A 209 -19.74 -2.09 -3.24
N GLU A 210 -20.69 -2.81 -3.85
CA GLU A 210 -22.05 -2.33 -4.12
C GLU A 210 -22.88 -2.06 -2.85
N LYS A 211 -22.50 -2.63 -1.70
CA LYS A 211 -23.16 -2.40 -0.41
C LYS A 211 -22.67 -1.16 0.33
N LEU A 212 -21.60 -0.51 -0.15
CA LEU A 212 -21.12 0.72 0.46
C LEU A 212 -22.16 1.83 0.29
N ASN A 213 -22.54 2.48 1.39
CA ASN A 213 -23.47 3.60 1.35
C ASN A 213 -22.70 4.92 1.21
N HIS A 214 -22.92 5.64 0.12
CA HIS A 214 -22.29 6.94 -0.11
C HIS A 214 -22.57 7.98 0.99
N GLU A 215 -23.69 7.89 1.72
CA GLU A 215 -23.97 8.78 2.85
C GLU A 215 -22.98 8.60 4.02
N ALA A 216 -22.30 7.45 4.08
CA ALA A 216 -21.26 7.19 5.06
C ALA A 216 -19.99 8.00 4.82
N PHE A 217 -19.82 8.59 3.63
CA PHE A 217 -18.62 9.31 3.23
C PHE A 217 -18.86 10.82 3.20
N SER A 218 -17.81 11.56 3.57
CA SER A 218 -17.78 13.01 3.43
C SER A 218 -17.56 13.40 1.97
N SER A 219 -18.02 14.58 1.54
CA SER A 219 -17.89 15.05 0.15
C SER A 219 -16.43 15.22 -0.31
N GLY A 220 -15.50 15.47 0.62
CA GLY A 220 -14.07 15.50 0.38
C GLY A 220 -13.35 14.20 0.74
N GLY A 221 -14.08 13.12 1.02
CA GLY A 221 -13.54 11.85 1.46
C GLY A 221 -12.64 11.18 0.44
N SER A 222 -11.85 10.20 0.87
CA SER A 222 -10.99 9.41 -0.01
C SER A 222 -10.76 8.00 0.52
N VAL A 223 -10.61 7.05 -0.40
CA VAL A 223 -10.26 5.66 -0.09
C VAL A 223 -8.89 5.32 -0.68
N TYR A 224 -8.05 4.61 0.06
CA TYR A 224 -6.73 4.17 -0.37
C TYR A 224 -6.63 2.65 -0.29
N LEU A 225 -6.39 2.01 -1.42
CA LEU A 225 -6.25 0.57 -1.57
C LEU A 225 -4.77 0.22 -1.69
N TYR A 226 -4.11 -0.06 -0.56
CA TYR A 226 -2.78 -0.64 -0.52
C TYR A 226 -2.86 -2.17 -0.75
N SER A 227 -3.54 -2.54 -1.84
CA SER A 227 -3.87 -3.92 -2.19
C SER A 227 -3.43 -4.15 -3.63
N CYS A 228 -2.64 -5.21 -3.85
CA CYS A 228 -2.09 -5.58 -5.16
C CYS A 228 -3.14 -5.53 -6.28
N ARG A 229 -2.88 -4.79 -7.35
CA ARG A 229 -3.65 -4.81 -8.62
C ARG A 229 -5.14 -4.48 -8.47
N SER A 230 -5.52 -3.82 -7.38
CA SER A 230 -6.91 -3.40 -7.13
C SER A 230 -7.45 -2.41 -8.17
N GLY A 231 -6.57 -1.74 -8.92
CA GLY A 231 -6.94 -0.88 -10.05
C GLY A 231 -7.04 -1.58 -11.41
N ILE A 232 -6.80 -2.89 -11.49
CA ILE A 232 -6.95 -3.69 -12.72
C ILE A 232 -8.33 -4.37 -12.69
N GLY A 233 -9.03 -4.41 -13.84
CA GLY A 233 -10.26 -5.18 -14.01
C GLY A 233 -10.10 -6.43 -14.89
N ASN A 234 -9.03 -6.51 -15.69
CA ASN A 234 -8.77 -7.67 -16.53
C ASN A 234 -8.03 -8.79 -15.78
N THR A 235 -8.76 -9.84 -15.44
CA THR A 235 -8.28 -11.00 -14.68
C THR A 235 -7.18 -11.81 -15.39
N SER A 236 -6.97 -11.58 -16.69
CA SER A 236 -5.88 -12.23 -17.45
C SER A 236 -4.50 -11.60 -17.18
N ILE A 237 -4.43 -10.46 -16.50
CA ILE A 237 -3.17 -9.75 -16.21
C ILE A 237 -2.62 -10.16 -14.83
N ASP A 238 -1.53 -10.93 -14.81
CA ASP A 238 -0.83 -11.31 -13.57
C ASP A 238 0.61 -10.78 -13.47
N LYS A 239 1.44 -10.99 -14.51
CA LYS A 239 2.91 -10.75 -14.46
C LYS A 239 3.41 -9.63 -15.37
N SER A 240 2.88 -9.52 -16.58
CA SER A 240 3.19 -8.42 -17.50
C SER A 240 1.99 -8.16 -18.39
N ILE A 241 1.88 -6.92 -18.88
CA ILE A 241 1.18 -6.66 -20.13
C ILE A 241 2.17 -6.92 -21.27
N PHE A 242 1.74 -7.58 -22.34
CA PHE A 242 2.61 -8.04 -23.43
C PHE A 242 3.49 -6.91 -23.99
N ILE A 243 4.79 -7.20 -24.10
CA ILE A 243 5.78 -6.43 -24.82
C ILE A 243 6.25 -7.35 -25.94
N ASN A 244 5.99 -7.01 -27.21
CA ASN A 244 6.51 -7.82 -28.31
C ASN A 244 8.05 -7.70 -28.37
N SER A 245 8.71 -8.54 -29.17
CA SER A 245 10.17 -8.52 -29.35
C SER A 245 10.75 -7.20 -29.87
N GLU A 246 9.91 -6.27 -30.30
CA GLU A 246 10.26 -4.94 -30.84
C GLU A 246 9.93 -3.81 -29.85
N GLY A 247 9.46 -4.12 -28.64
CA GLY A 247 9.08 -3.14 -27.63
C GLY A 247 7.68 -2.51 -27.82
N SER A 248 6.89 -2.99 -28.79
CA SER A 248 5.52 -2.52 -29.04
C SER A 248 4.52 -3.07 -28.02
N ARG A 249 3.59 -2.19 -27.61
CA ARG A 249 2.59 -2.40 -26.55
C ARG A 249 1.20 -2.76 -27.06
N VAL A 250 1.04 -3.03 -28.36
CA VAL A 250 -0.28 -3.25 -28.96
C VAL A 250 -0.60 -4.75 -28.96
N ASP A 251 -1.60 -5.15 -28.18
CA ASP A 251 -2.20 -6.47 -28.27
C ASP A 251 -3.42 -6.42 -29.20
N PRO A 252 -3.38 -7.04 -30.39
CA PRO A 252 -4.47 -7.02 -31.35
C PRO A 252 -5.74 -7.75 -30.85
N ASN A 253 -5.67 -8.49 -29.74
CA ASN A 253 -6.80 -9.24 -29.18
C ASN A 253 -7.33 -8.65 -27.85
N ASN A 254 -6.85 -7.49 -27.42
CA ASN A 254 -7.30 -6.81 -26.19
C ASN A 254 -7.14 -7.65 -24.89
N ARG A 255 -6.35 -8.74 -24.91
CA ARG A 255 -6.09 -9.63 -23.76
C ARG A 255 -5.35 -8.93 -22.63
N TYR A 256 -4.66 -7.83 -22.92
CA TYR A 256 -3.91 -7.04 -21.93
C TYR A 256 -4.45 -5.62 -21.69
N ASN A 257 -5.70 -5.36 -22.10
CA ASN A 257 -6.38 -4.14 -21.70
C ASN A 257 -6.59 -4.16 -20.18
N ILE A 258 -6.24 -3.08 -19.48
CA ILE A 258 -6.30 -3.03 -18.02
C ILE A 258 -7.75 -3.16 -17.52
N LEU A 259 -8.73 -2.73 -18.33
CA LEU A 259 -10.14 -2.68 -17.97
C LEU A 259 -10.36 -1.97 -16.62
N SER A 260 -9.68 -0.84 -16.41
CA SER A 260 -9.72 -0.08 -15.14
C SER A 260 -11.14 0.25 -14.68
N ALA A 261 -12.08 0.46 -15.59
CA ALA A 261 -13.50 0.69 -15.29
C ALA A 261 -14.20 -0.51 -14.63
N GLU A 262 -13.68 -1.72 -14.84
CA GLU A 262 -14.15 -2.96 -14.23
C GLU A 262 -13.41 -3.31 -12.93
N SER A 263 -12.37 -2.55 -12.58
CA SER A 263 -11.59 -2.80 -11.37
C SER A 263 -12.39 -2.64 -10.08
N ILE A 264 -11.98 -3.35 -9.02
CA ILE A 264 -12.57 -3.19 -7.70
C ILE A 264 -12.44 -1.75 -7.18
N ALA A 265 -11.33 -1.07 -7.50
CA ALA A 265 -11.16 0.35 -7.18
C ALA A 265 -12.25 1.23 -7.78
N GLN A 266 -12.62 1.00 -9.04
CA GLN A 266 -13.71 1.73 -9.68
C GLN A 266 -15.07 1.39 -9.07
N LYS A 267 -15.33 0.12 -8.74
CA LYS A 267 -16.59 -0.27 -8.06
C LYS A 267 -16.71 0.43 -6.70
N VAL A 268 -15.64 0.48 -5.91
CA VAL A 268 -15.61 1.22 -4.64
C VAL A 268 -15.84 2.71 -4.86
N ALA A 269 -15.23 3.33 -5.88
CA ALA A 269 -15.42 4.76 -6.19
C ALA A 269 -16.89 5.05 -6.53
N ASN A 270 -17.50 4.19 -7.35
CA ASN A 270 -18.88 4.36 -7.80
C ASN A 270 -19.89 4.26 -6.65
N SER A 271 -19.71 3.31 -5.73
CA SER A 271 -20.63 3.11 -4.59
C SER A 271 -20.42 4.14 -3.48
N SER A 272 -19.17 4.47 -3.15
CA SER A 272 -18.85 5.42 -2.07
C SER A 272 -19.02 6.89 -2.49
N LYS A 273 -19.07 7.18 -3.79
CA LYS A 273 -19.08 8.53 -4.37
C LYS A 273 -17.92 9.42 -3.90
N VAL A 274 -16.78 8.80 -3.57
CA VAL A 274 -15.53 9.49 -3.27
C VAL A 274 -14.39 9.00 -4.16
N ARG A 275 -13.26 9.72 -4.14
CA ARG A 275 -12.06 9.31 -4.88
C ARG A 275 -11.44 8.07 -4.25
N VAL A 276 -11.00 7.14 -5.11
CA VAL A 276 -10.26 5.94 -4.70
C VAL A 276 -8.87 5.97 -5.32
N TYR A 277 -7.86 5.63 -4.52
CA TYR A 277 -6.47 5.52 -4.92
C TYR A 277 -6.05 4.06 -4.85
N ALA A 278 -5.58 3.49 -5.96
CA ALA A 278 -5.27 2.06 -6.02
C ALA A 278 -4.08 1.77 -6.92
N PHE A 279 -3.30 0.75 -6.58
CA PHE A 279 -2.20 0.30 -7.43
C PHE A 279 -2.71 -0.54 -8.61
N LEU A 280 -2.12 -0.29 -9.78
CA LEU A 280 -2.18 -1.23 -10.90
C LEU A 280 -1.17 -2.38 -10.69
N ARG A 281 -0.07 -2.12 -9.98
CA ARG A 281 0.93 -3.13 -9.63
C ARG A 281 0.58 -3.90 -8.36
N ARG A 282 1.29 -5.01 -8.15
CA ARG A 282 1.42 -5.61 -6.83
C ARG A 282 2.05 -4.61 -5.87
N THR A 283 1.65 -4.64 -4.62
CA THR A 283 2.21 -3.82 -3.55
C THR A 283 3.39 -4.51 -2.89
N ASP A 284 4.48 -3.78 -2.67
CA ASP A 284 5.68 -4.23 -1.96
C ASP A 284 5.62 -3.77 -0.51
N TYR A 285 5.49 -4.76 0.39
CA TYR A 285 5.54 -4.58 1.84
C TYR A 285 6.87 -5.01 2.44
N GLU A 286 7.75 -5.68 1.69
CA GLU A 286 8.94 -6.35 2.23
C GLU A 286 9.92 -5.36 2.85
N ARG A 287 10.02 -4.16 2.27
CA ARG A 287 10.97 -3.12 2.68
C ARG A 287 10.37 -2.07 3.62
N THR A 288 9.19 -2.35 4.18
CA THR A 288 8.44 -1.34 4.91
C THR A 288 8.90 -1.16 6.36
N LEU A 289 9.24 -2.25 7.04
CA LEU A 289 9.88 -2.20 8.36
C LEU A 289 11.31 -1.71 8.24
N PHE A 290 12.08 -2.34 7.36
CA PHE A 290 13.47 -2.01 7.10
C PHE A 290 13.82 -2.22 5.64
N THR A 291 14.63 -1.32 5.10
CA THR A 291 15.30 -1.49 3.80
C THR A 291 16.48 -2.44 3.92
N THR A 292 16.91 -3.01 2.80
CA THR A 292 18.15 -3.81 2.72
C THR A 292 19.36 -3.03 3.23
N ASP A 293 19.41 -1.73 2.91
CA ASP A 293 20.50 -0.85 3.34
C ASP A 293 20.57 -0.71 4.87
N GLU A 294 19.44 -0.47 5.54
CA GLU A 294 19.36 -0.40 7.01
C GLU A 294 19.73 -1.74 7.68
N LEU A 295 19.20 -2.84 7.14
CA LEU A 295 19.51 -4.18 7.63
C LEU A 295 20.99 -4.54 7.47
N CYS A 296 21.63 -4.09 6.38
CA CYS A 296 23.05 -4.31 6.19
C CYS A 296 23.91 -3.42 7.08
N PHE A 297 23.58 -2.14 7.18
CA PHE A 297 24.25 -1.26 8.12
C PHE A 297 24.21 -1.83 9.56
N SER A 298 23.05 -2.32 10.01
CA SER A 298 22.91 -2.99 11.30
C SER A 298 23.81 -4.23 11.44
N ASP A 299 23.80 -5.12 10.45
CA ASP A 299 24.61 -6.34 10.51
C ASP A 299 26.11 -6.03 10.63
N TYR A 300 26.59 -5.05 9.88
CA TYR A 300 27.99 -4.60 9.96
C TYR A 300 28.32 -3.93 11.30
N MET A 301 27.42 -3.12 11.86
CA MET A 301 27.61 -2.53 13.18
C MET A 301 27.63 -3.57 14.30
N LYS A 302 26.77 -4.60 14.22
CA LYS A 302 26.78 -5.74 15.15
C LYS A 302 28.05 -6.57 15.00
N ALA A 303 28.49 -6.82 13.77
CA ALA A 303 29.75 -7.51 13.49
C ALA A 303 30.94 -6.74 14.07
N ARG A 304 30.99 -5.42 13.89
CA ARG A 304 31.98 -4.54 14.50
C ARG A 304 31.98 -4.66 16.02
N ALA A 305 30.82 -4.58 16.66
CA ALA A 305 30.68 -4.68 18.13
C ALA A 305 31.19 -6.03 18.66
N ASN A 306 31.03 -7.10 17.86
CA ASN A 306 31.51 -8.44 18.17
C ASN A 306 32.93 -8.74 17.67
N LYS A 307 33.65 -7.72 17.16
CA LYS A 307 35.01 -7.85 16.58
C LYS A 307 35.11 -8.91 15.47
N GLN A 308 34.03 -9.08 14.72
CA GLN A 308 34.00 -9.98 13.57
C GLN A 308 34.70 -9.34 12.36
N THR A 309 35.32 -10.17 11.54
CA THR A 309 36.04 -9.75 10.33
C THR A 309 35.22 -9.92 9.06
N SER A 310 33.99 -10.42 9.16
CA SER A 310 33.07 -10.59 8.03
C SER A 310 31.60 -10.56 8.48
N VAL A 311 30.72 -10.24 7.53
CA VAL A 311 29.27 -10.40 7.63
C VAL A 311 28.87 -11.50 6.65
N SER A 312 28.29 -12.60 7.13
CA SER A 312 27.92 -13.76 6.31
C SER A 312 26.58 -13.62 5.60
N ASN A 313 25.87 -12.52 5.81
CA ASN A 313 24.55 -12.31 5.28
C ASN A 313 24.57 -11.99 3.79
N THR A 314 24.05 -12.89 2.96
CA THR A 314 24.07 -12.77 1.50
C THR A 314 23.31 -11.56 0.96
N ARG A 315 22.42 -10.95 1.77
CA ARG A 315 21.73 -9.71 1.41
C ARG A 315 22.67 -8.50 1.33
N CYS A 316 23.85 -8.59 1.92
CA CYS A 316 24.77 -7.47 2.06
C CYS A 316 25.94 -7.56 1.08
N GLY A 317 26.12 -6.48 0.32
CA GLY A 317 27.35 -6.26 -0.46
C GLY A 317 28.47 -5.69 0.41
N THR A 318 29.52 -5.19 -0.24
CA THR A 318 30.73 -4.67 0.42
C THR A 318 30.63 -3.21 0.88
N THR A 319 29.47 -2.56 0.70
CA THR A 319 29.24 -1.14 0.97
C THR A 319 29.69 -0.69 2.37
N TYR A 320 29.57 -1.57 3.37
CA TYR A 320 29.86 -1.26 4.78
C TYR A 320 31.10 -1.98 5.33
N SER A 321 31.94 -2.57 4.47
CA SER A 321 33.11 -3.34 4.91
C SER A 321 34.11 -2.56 5.74
N HIS A 322 34.21 -1.23 5.56
CA HIS A 322 35.05 -0.37 6.38
C HIS A 322 34.64 -0.36 7.87
N LEU A 323 33.38 -0.68 8.18
CA LEU A 323 32.91 -0.77 9.57
C LEU A 323 33.54 -1.94 10.34
N LEU A 324 34.09 -2.94 9.66
CA LEU A 324 34.73 -4.09 10.31
C LEU A 324 36.13 -3.78 10.84
N ASP A 325 36.79 -2.77 10.27
CA ASP A 325 38.09 -2.31 10.73
C ASP A 325 37.96 -1.55 12.07
N GLN A 326 38.47 -2.15 13.15
CA GLN A 326 38.36 -1.61 14.51
C GLN A 326 39.11 -0.29 14.68
N ASP A 327 40.14 -0.06 13.88
CA ASP A 327 41.00 1.13 13.96
C ASP A 327 40.38 2.32 13.21
N THR A 328 39.47 2.04 12.27
CA THR A 328 38.70 3.09 11.58
C THR A 328 37.61 3.63 12.52
N PRO A 329 37.62 4.94 12.87
CA PRO A 329 36.59 5.54 13.71
C PRO A 329 35.27 5.70 12.94
N LEU A 330 34.15 5.52 13.63
CA LEU A 330 32.83 5.79 13.06
C LEU A 330 32.65 7.29 12.81
N THR A 331 32.14 7.64 11.63
CA THR A 331 31.71 9.00 11.32
C THR A 331 30.55 9.42 12.23
N ALA A 332 30.36 10.73 12.40
CA ALA A 332 29.23 11.26 13.19
C ALA A 332 27.86 10.77 12.66
N GLN A 333 27.73 10.63 11.34
CA GLN A 333 26.52 10.13 10.70
C GLN A 333 26.27 8.65 11.03
N GLU A 334 27.30 7.81 11.00
CA GLU A 334 27.17 6.39 11.35
C GLU A 334 26.86 6.20 12.83
N GLN A 335 27.48 7.00 13.71
CA GLN A 335 27.15 6.99 15.13
C GLN A 335 25.69 7.37 15.37
N GLN A 336 25.19 8.42 14.70
CA GLN A 336 23.79 8.81 14.81
C GLN A 336 22.86 7.74 14.25
N ARG A 337 23.19 7.16 13.10
CA ARG A 337 22.41 6.10 12.47
C ARG A 337 22.36 4.86 13.36
N TRP A 338 23.47 4.50 14.01
CA TRP A 338 23.52 3.38 14.95
C TRP A 338 22.69 3.66 16.20
N ARG A 339 22.78 4.86 16.80
CA ARG A 339 21.91 5.25 17.91
C ARG A 339 20.43 5.15 17.55
N ASN A 340 20.06 5.65 16.38
CA ASN A 340 18.69 5.55 15.87
C ASN A 340 18.27 4.08 15.71
N TRP A 341 19.10 3.25 15.08
CA TRP A 341 18.84 1.81 14.93
C TRP A 341 18.67 1.11 16.29
N SER A 342 19.57 1.34 17.24
CA SER A 342 19.49 0.71 18.55
C SER A 342 18.21 1.09 19.30
N ALA A 343 17.76 2.35 19.20
CA ALA A 343 16.49 2.78 19.78
C ALA A 343 15.31 2.01 19.17
N VAL A 344 15.31 1.84 17.84
CA VAL A 344 14.29 1.06 17.13
C VAL A 344 14.29 -0.39 17.58
N GLU A 345 15.45 -1.04 17.53
CA GLU A 345 15.58 -2.46 17.87
C GLU A 345 15.19 -2.72 19.34
N SER A 346 15.49 -1.78 20.25
CA SER A 346 15.08 -1.87 21.65
C SER A 346 13.58 -1.75 21.89
N ASN A 347 12.86 -1.11 20.96
CA ASN A 347 11.39 -0.96 21.03
C ASN A 347 10.66 -2.16 20.41
N MET A 348 11.33 -2.90 19.52
CA MET A 348 10.76 -4.09 18.91
C MET A 348 10.70 -5.25 19.90
N ARG A 349 9.59 -5.98 19.87
CA ARG A 349 9.40 -7.18 20.71
C ARG A 349 9.00 -8.37 19.86
N LYS A 350 9.48 -9.55 20.24
CA LYS A 350 9.04 -10.81 19.63
C LYS A 350 7.76 -11.27 20.34
N ILE A 351 6.71 -11.50 19.56
CA ILE A 351 5.41 -11.97 20.05
C ILE A 351 5.11 -13.27 19.33
N ASP A 352 5.09 -14.36 20.09
CA ASP A 352 5.14 -15.72 19.57
C ASP A 352 6.38 -15.91 18.66
N ASP A 353 6.18 -16.21 17.38
CA ASP A 353 7.22 -16.40 16.37
C ASP A 353 7.46 -15.16 15.50
N THR A 354 6.88 -14.01 15.83
CA THR A 354 6.82 -12.85 14.92
C THR A 354 7.38 -11.57 15.57
N TRP A 355 8.09 -10.75 14.80
CA TRP A 355 8.56 -9.44 15.26
C TRP A 355 7.44 -8.40 15.18
N PHE A 356 7.23 -7.67 16.28
CA PHE A 356 6.29 -6.57 16.40
C PHE A 356 7.02 -5.28 16.73
N ASP A 357 6.84 -4.26 15.89
CA ASP A 357 7.25 -2.88 16.15
C ASP A 357 5.99 -2.05 16.51
N PRO A 358 5.84 -1.59 17.77
CA PRO A 358 4.69 -0.79 18.19
C PRO A 358 4.61 0.58 17.49
N ASP A 359 5.74 1.10 16.96
CA ASP A 359 5.75 2.31 16.13
C ASP A 359 5.30 2.05 14.68
N GLY A 360 5.12 0.77 14.33
CA GLY A 360 4.77 0.32 13.00
C GLY A 360 5.92 0.43 12.00
N ALA A 361 5.55 0.39 10.73
CA ALA A 361 6.48 0.49 9.61
C ALA A 361 7.19 1.86 9.59
N ARG A 362 8.32 1.90 8.89
CA ARG A 362 9.16 3.11 8.74
C ARG A 362 8.98 3.70 7.36
N HIS A 363 8.90 2.84 6.35
CA HIS A 363 8.78 3.21 4.95
C HIS A 363 7.34 3.01 4.44
N ASN A 364 6.99 3.75 3.38
CA ASN A 364 5.70 3.59 2.70
C ASN A 364 5.63 2.25 1.96
N VAL A 365 4.42 1.76 1.70
CA VAL A 365 4.18 0.69 0.72
C VAL A 365 4.56 1.21 -0.67
N GLY A 366 5.39 0.44 -1.38
CA GLY A 366 5.76 0.72 -2.77
C GLY A 366 5.01 -0.18 -3.74
N ALA A 367 5.22 0.04 -5.04
CA ALA A 367 4.86 -0.94 -6.04
C ALA A 367 6.00 -1.95 -6.24
N ALA A 368 5.65 -3.22 -6.32
CA ALA A 368 6.54 -4.26 -6.82
C ALA A 368 6.69 -4.14 -8.36
N PRO A 369 7.65 -4.83 -8.98
CA PRO A 369 7.87 -4.73 -10.43
C PRO A 369 6.71 -5.21 -11.32
N SER A 370 5.77 -6.00 -10.79
CA SER A 370 4.72 -6.67 -11.56
C SER A 370 3.30 -6.18 -11.26
N PRO A 371 2.36 -6.23 -12.22
CA PRO A 371 2.62 -6.49 -13.64
C PRO A 371 3.53 -5.45 -14.28
N GLU A 372 4.47 -5.91 -15.11
CA GLU A 372 5.30 -5.03 -15.91
C GLU A 372 4.44 -4.29 -16.93
N GLY A 373 4.86 -3.08 -17.33
CA GLY A 373 4.22 -2.26 -18.36
C GLY A 373 3.09 -1.35 -17.88
N VAL A 374 2.66 -1.44 -16.62
CA VAL A 374 1.77 -0.45 -15.98
C VAL A 374 2.57 0.48 -15.05
N PRO A 375 2.12 1.71 -14.76
CA PRO A 375 2.79 2.60 -13.82
C PRO A 375 2.96 2.03 -12.41
N ASP A 376 3.99 2.48 -11.69
CA ASP A 376 4.37 2.04 -10.34
C ASP A 376 3.82 2.92 -9.20
N ASP A 377 3.03 3.93 -9.54
CA ASP A 377 2.29 4.80 -8.63
C ASP A 377 0.82 4.39 -8.52
N MET A 378 0.13 4.87 -7.47
CA MET A 378 -1.31 4.70 -7.34
C MET A 378 -2.03 5.52 -8.41
N LYS A 379 -3.12 4.96 -8.96
CA LYS A 379 -4.03 5.65 -9.87
C LYS A 379 -5.30 6.09 -9.16
N THR A 380 -5.88 7.18 -9.67
CA THR A 380 -7.09 7.80 -9.11
C THR A 380 -8.32 7.36 -9.89
N PHE A 381 -9.27 6.79 -9.18
CA PHE A 381 -10.58 6.37 -9.67
C PHE A 381 -11.61 7.33 -9.09
N SER A 382 -12.25 8.08 -9.98
CA SER A 382 -13.32 9.00 -9.63
C SER A 382 -14.67 8.31 -9.81
N PRO A 383 -15.67 8.64 -8.98
CA PRO A 383 -17.02 8.13 -9.18
C PRO A 383 -17.53 8.47 -10.58
N MET A 384 -18.17 7.51 -11.24
CA MET A 384 -18.95 7.72 -12.47
C MET A 384 -20.34 8.28 -12.18
#